data_AF-A0A453D5R5-F1
#
_entry.id   AF-A0A453D5R5-F1
#
_cell.length_a   1.000
_cell.length_b   1.000
_cell.length_c   1.000
_cell.angle_alpha   90.00
_cell.angle_beta   90.00
_cell.angle_gamma   90.00
#
_symmetry.space_group_name_H-M   'P 1'
#
loop_
_entity.id
_entity.type
_entity.pdbx_description
1 polymer ?
#
loop_
_entity_poly.entity_id
_entity_poly.type
_entity_poly.pdbx_seq_one_letter_code
_entity_poly.pdbx_strand_id
1 'polypeptide(L)'
;EGFVHIALHCWLEEQELVRSPGSVQSKLEEQAPLFALLLHVAIRLLSDNDPTLRKACMVAAKLPSSETSHPSSLQNSQRSTFAEILNRIGRSNNLKEALRLIELAVKERNEEPFQWMSWLRHLPQQQHDGCRRIDFCDVLGPLEELLDMFSSDRERASADFADFKSRFCSRAVYDDACREFEALLVLYRTARTRYAKGMLALHGKHGG
;
A
#
# COMPACT_ATOMS: atom_id res chain seq x y z
N GLU A 1 -8.89 -1.07 4.37
CA GLU A 1 -7.51 -1.50 4.10
C GLU A 1 -6.68 -0.48 3.33
N GLY A 2 -7.28 0.35 2.46
CA GLY A 2 -6.55 1.40 1.70
C GLY A 2 -5.52 2.20 2.51
N PHE A 3 -5.88 2.67 3.71
CA PHE A 3 -4.97 3.42 4.59
C PHE A 3 -3.69 2.65 4.98
N VAL A 4 -3.77 1.33 5.14
CA VAL A 4 -2.61 0.49 5.44
C VAL A 4 -1.73 0.33 4.21
N HIS A 5 -2.32 0.22 3.01
CA HIS A 5 -1.54 0.18 1.77
C HIS A 5 -0.79 1.51 1.55
N ILE A 6 -1.40 2.64 1.92
CA ILE A 6 -0.70 3.94 1.93
C ILE A 6 0.46 3.90 2.92
N ALA A 7 0.23 3.43 4.15
CA ALA A 7 1.30 3.33 5.14
C ALA A 7 2.47 2.45 4.68
N LEU A 8 2.19 1.32 4.02
CA LEU A 8 3.21 0.45 3.45
C LEU A 8 4.02 1.15 2.36
N HIS A 9 3.33 1.87 1.47
CA HIS A 9 3.96 2.67 0.43
C HIS A 9 4.86 3.78 1.03
N CYS A 10 4.33 4.55 2.00
CA CYS A 10 5.09 5.61 2.67
C CYS A 10 6.36 5.08 3.34
N TRP A 11 6.22 3.97 4.07
CA TRP A 11 7.33 3.36 4.78
C TRP A 11 8.39 2.79 3.82
N LEU A 12 7.98 2.27 2.66
CA LEU A 12 8.92 1.81 1.64
C LEU A 12 9.71 2.99 1.05
N GLU A 13 9.03 4.07 0.67
CA GLU A 13 9.67 5.28 0.12
C GLU A 13 10.60 5.97 1.13
N GLU A 14 10.24 5.99 2.42
CA GLU A 14 11.09 6.57 3.47
C GLU A 14 12.42 5.81 3.63
N GLN A 15 12.42 4.49 3.47
CA GLN A 15 13.65 3.71 3.53
C GLN A 15 14.63 4.06 2.41
N GLU A 16 14.11 4.44 1.25
CA GLU A 16 14.93 4.91 0.13
C GLU A 16 15.47 6.33 0.36
N LEU A 17 14.71 7.20 1.03
CA LEU A 17 15.13 8.57 1.34
C LEU A 17 16.25 8.66 2.39
N VAL A 18 16.25 7.77 3.39
CA VAL A 18 17.28 7.74 4.43
C VAL A 18 18.60 7.14 3.92
N ARG A 19 18.59 6.58 2.70
CA ARG A 19 19.76 5.93 2.10
C ARG A 19 20.81 6.96 1.69
N SER A 20 22.03 6.80 2.20
CA SER A 20 23.17 7.61 1.76
C SER A 20 23.56 7.29 0.31
N PRO A 21 23.81 8.31 -0.54
CA PRO A 21 24.36 8.10 -1.88
C PRO A 21 25.67 7.31 -1.81
N GLY A 22 25.75 6.15 -2.49
CA GLY A 22 26.93 5.29 -2.53
C GLY A 22 26.97 4.14 -1.52
N SER A 23 25.94 3.96 -0.69
CA SER A 23 25.80 2.77 0.15
C SER A 23 25.54 1.52 -0.69
N VAL A 24 26.19 0.39 -0.36
CA VAL A 24 25.93 -0.92 -0.99
C VAL A 24 24.52 -1.38 -0.61
N GLN A 25 23.71 -1.78 -1.60
CA GLN A 25 22.35 -2.26 -1.34
C GLN A 25 22.41 -3.65 -0.74
N SER A 26 21.76 -3.82 0.42
CA SER A 26 21.58 -5.15 0.94
C SER A 26 20.61 -5.92 0.04
N LYS A 27 20.77 -7.24 -0.07
CA LYS A 27 19.86 -8.07 -0.86
C LYS A 27 18.39 -7.89 -0.46
N LEU A 28 18.13 -7.69 0.83
CA LEU A 28 16.78 -7.42 1.35
C LEU A 28 16.20 -6.09 0.84
N GLU A 29 17.04 -5.06 0.68
CA GLU A 29 16.63 -3.77 0.12
C GLU A 29 16.36 -3.87 -1.39
N GLU A 30 17.16 -4.65 -2.13
CA GLU A 30 16.91 -4.89 -3.56
C GLU A 30 15.55 -5.60 -3.79
N GLN A 31 15.18 -6.48 -2.86
CA GLN A 31 13.95 -7.27 -2.91
C GLN A 31 12.75 -6.59 -2.24
N ALA A 32 12.98 -5.46 -1.56
CA ALA A 32 11.96 -4.75 -0.78
C ALA A 32 10.69 -4.39 -1.61
N PRO A 33 10.78 -3.92 -2.87
CA PRO A 33 9.59 -3.68 -3.68
C PRO A 33 8.76 -4.95 -3.93
N LEU A 34 9.41 -6.09 -4.19
CA LEU A 34 8.72 -7.37 -4.40
C LEU A 34 8.04 -7.85 -3.10
N PHE A 35 8.71 -7.69 -1.96
CA PHE A 35 8.10 -8.00 -0.66
C PHE A 35 6.96 -7.04 -0.31
N ALA A 36 7.04 -5.77 -0.69
CA ALA A 36 5.93 -4.83 -0.56
C ALA A 36 4.73 -5.28 -1.39
N LEU A 37 4.96 -5.66 -2.65
CA LEU A 37 3.92 -6.21 -3.54
C LEU A 37 3.21 -7.42 -2.91
N LEU A 38 3.98 -8.39 -2.40
CA LEU A 38 3.44 -9.54 -1.69
C LEU A 38 2.67 -9.15 -0.43
N LEU A 39 3.17 -8.17 0.33
CA LEU A 39 2.51 -7.70 1.55
C LEU A 39 1.21 -6.94 1.26
N HIS A 40 1.12 -6.20 0.15
CA HIS A 40 -0.15 -5.62 -0.31
C HIS A 40 -1.19 -6.72 -0.56
N VAL A 41 -0.81 -7.80 -1.26
CA VAL A 41 -1.70 -8.96 -1.48
C VAL A 41 -2.13 -9.60 -0.16
N ALA A 42 -1.18 -9.81 0.76
CA ALA A 42 -1.45 -10.36 2.09
C ALA A 42 -2.39 -9.47 2.92
N ILE A 43 -2.23 -8.15 2.92
CA ILE A 43 -3.11 -7.21 3.63
C ILE A 43 -4.52 -7.25 3.05
N ARG A 44 -4.64 -7.34 1.71
CA ARG A 44 -5.93 -7.44 1.03
C ARG A 44 -6.66 -8.71 1.44
N LEU A 45 -5.98 -9.86 1.40
CA LEU A 45 -6.54 -11.14 1.84
C LEU A 45 -6.98 -11.13 3.29
N LEU A 46 -6.17 -10.54 4.18
CA LEU A 46 -6.51 -10.42 5.58
C LEU A 46 -7.79 -9.59 5.76
N SER A 47 -7.92 -8.51 5.00
CA SER A 47 -9.06 -7.59 5.07
C SER A 47 -10.34 -8.17 4.43
N ASP A 48 -10.21 -9.07 3.46
CA ASP A 48 -11.32 -9.79 2.87
C ASP A 48 -11.88 -10.86 3.81
N ASN A 49 -11.02 -11.45 4.64
CA ASN A 49 -11.40 -12.46 5.63
C ASN A 49 -11.81 -11.87 7.00
N ASP A 50 -11.35 -10.66 7.35
CA ASP A 50 -11.67 -9.99 8.62
C ASP A 50 -12.39 -8.64 8.41
N PRO A 51 -13.73 -8.61 8.46
CA PRO A 51 -14.50 -7.38 8.40
C PRO A 51 -14.18 -6.38 9.52
N THR A 52 -13.69 -6.85 10.67
CA THR A 52 -13.28 -6.00 11.80
C THR A 52 -12.02 -5.23 11.44
N LEU A 53 -11.05 -5.88 10.79
CA LEU A 53 -9.86 -5.21 10.27
C LEU A 53 -10.23 -4.14 9.25
N ARG A 54 -11.15 -4.45 8.33
CA ARG A 54 -11.62 -3.48 7.33
C ARG A 54 -12.23 -2.23 7.99
N LYS A 55 -13.07 -2.42 9.01
CA LYS A 55 -13.65 -1.33 9.81
C LYS A 55 -12.58 -0.56 10.58
N ALA A 56 -11.63 -1.24 11.20
CA ALA A 56 -10.52 -0.60 11.92
C ALA A 56 -9.71 0.31 10.97
N CYS A 57 -9.42 -0.15 9.76
CA CYS A 57 -8.74 0.68 8.75
C CYS A 57 -9.52 1.96 8.43
N MET A 58 -10.85 1.88 8.33
CA MET A 58 -11.69 3.07 8.10
C MET A 58 -11.66 4.03 9.30
N VAL A 59 -11.63 3.50 10.52
CA VAL A 59 -11.53 4.30 11.75
C VAL A 59 -10.18 4.99 11.84
N ALA A 60 -9.09 4.26 11.58
CA ALA A 60 -7.73 4.80 11.56
C ALA A 60 -7.54 5.89 10.49
N ALA A 61 -8.22 5.77 9.34
CA ALA A 61 -8.14 6.76 8.27
C ALA A 61 -8.97 8.03 8.51
N LYS A 62 -9.76 8.10 9.60
CA LYS A 62 -10.57 9.30 9.86
C LYS A 62 -9.62 10.45 10.21
N LEU A 63 -9.65 11.51 9.43
CA LEU A 63 -8.88 12.70 9.77
C LEU A 63 -9.64 13.52 10.82
N PRO A 64 -8.96 14.07 11.85
CA PRO A 64 -9.61 14.98 12.79
C PRO A 64 -10.21 16.17 12.03
N SER A 65 -11.50 16.45 12.26
CA SER A 65 -12.09 17.70 11.75
C SER A 65 -11.61 18.85 12.61
N SER A 66 -11.28 19.99 12.00
CA SER A 66 -10.92 21.24 12.69
C SER A 66 -12.00 21.73 13.67
N GLU A 67 -13.23 21.20 13.57
CA GLU A 67 -14.38 21.57 14.41
C GLU A 67 -14.54 20.70 15.66
N THR A 68 -13.68 19.71 15.89
CA THR A 68 -13.80 18.83 17.06
C THR A 68 -13.23 19.47 18.32
N SER A 69 -14.03 19.50 19.40
CA SER A 69 -13.67 20.09 20.70
C SER A 69 -12.52 19.36 21.43
N HIS A 70 -12.13 18.17 20.97
CA HIS A 70 -11.01 17.40 21.52
C HIS A 70 -10.17 16.72 20.41
N PRO A 71 -9.39 17.48 19.62
CA PRO A 71 -8.62 16.94 18.48
C PRO A 71 -7.60 15.88 18.89
N SER A 72 -6.99 16.04 20.07
CA SER A 72 -5.92 15.17 20.57
C SER A 72 -6.40 13.79 21.03
N SER A 73 -7.60 13.67 21.61
CA SER A 73 -8.13 12.37 22.07
C SER A 73 -8.53 11.49 20.90
N LEU A 74 -9.13 12.07 19.86
CA LEU A 74 -9.48 11.38 18.62
C LEU A 74 -8.22 10.90 17.89
N GLN A 75 -7.20 11.77 17.75
CA GLN A 75 -5.94 11.40 17.11
C GLN A 75 -5.22 10.27 17.85
N ASN A 76 -5.19 10.29 19.19
CA ASN A 76 -4.62 9.21 19.99
C ASN A 76 -5.37 7.88 19.83
N SER A 77 -6.71 7.93 19.72
CA SER A 77 -7.53 6.75 19.45
C SER A 77 -7.25 6.15 18.06
N GLN A 78 -7.04 7.00 17.05
CA GLN A 78 -6.72 6.56 15.69
C GLN A 78 -5.31 5.96 15.60
N ARG A 79 -4.32 6.57 16.24
CA ARG A 79 -2.97 6.00 16.38
C ARG A 79 -2.99 4.63 17.05
N SER A 80 -3.75 4.50 18.14
CA SER A 80 -3.93 3.22 18.83
C SER A 80 -4.60 2.18 17.91
N THR A 81 -5.62 2.59 17.16
CA THR A 81 -6.29 1.73 16.18
C THR A 81 -5.32 1.29 15.08
N PHE A 82 -4.49 2.20 14.58
CA PHE A 82 -3.46 1.91 13.59
C PHE A 82 -2.42 0.93 14.11
N ALA A 83 -1.92 1.12 15.33
CA ALA A 83 -0.99 0.18 15.97
C ALA A 83 -1.60 -1.23 16.11
N GLU A 84 -2.89 -1.33 16.47
CA GLU A 84 -3.59 -2.62 16.53
C GLU A 84 -3.73 -3.27 15.15
N ILE A 85 -3.96 -2.48 14.09
CA ILE A 85 -3.97 -2.97 12.71
C ILE A 85 -2.60 -3.56 12.35
N LEU A 86 -1.51 -2.84 12.62
CA LEU A 86 -0.14 -3.32 12.35
C LEU A 86 0.18 -4.59 13.13
N ASN A 87 -0.24 -4.67 14.40
CA ASN A 87 -0.08 -5.88 15.22
C ASN A 87 -0.81 -7.09 14.61
N ARG A 88 -2.04 -6.90 14.10
CA ARG A 88 -2.79 -7.96 13.40
C ARG A 88 -2.09 -8.41 12.12
N ILE A 89 -1.58 -7.47 11.32
CA ILE A 89 -0.82 -7.77 10.10
C ILE A 89 0.45 -8.54 10.45
N GLY A 90 1.21 -8.09 11.46
CA GLY A 90 2.42 -8.75 11.91
C GLY A 90 2.20 -10.20 12.33
N ARG A 91 1.08 -10.47 13.03
CA ARG A 91 0.69 -11.82 13.48
C ARG A 91 0.02 -12.67 12.40
N SER A 92 -0.41 -12.09 11.29
CA SER A 92 -1.06 -12.83 10.21
C SER A 92 -0.08 -13.80 9.54
N ASN A 93 -0.57 -15.00 9.21
CA ASN A 93 0.20 -16.05 8.54
C ASN A 93 -0.48 -16.49 7.25
N ASN A 94 -0.68 -15.54 6.33
CA ASN A 94 -1.37 -15.74 5.06
C ASN A 94 -0.43 -15.70 3.85
N LEU A 95 0.88 -15.87 4.07
CA LEU A 95 1.91 -15.88 3.03
C LEU A 95 1.63 -16.97 1.98
N LYS A 96 1.27 -18.17 2.43
CA LYS A 96 1.01 -19.31 1.55
C LYS A 96 -0.19 -19.06 0.64
N GLU A 97 -1.25 -18.48 1.19
CA GLU A 97 -2.46 -18.11 0.45
C GLU A 97 -2.17 -16.99 -0.54
N ALA A 98 -1.39 -15.99 -0.14
CA ALA A 98 -0.96 -14.91 -1.03
C ALA A 98 -0.15 -15.43 -2.22
N LEU A 99 0.85 -16.29 -1.97
CA LEU A 99 1.67 -16.88 -3.02
C LEU A 99 0.84 -17.75 -3.98
N ARG A 100 -0.14 -18.51 -3.48
CA ARG A 100 -1.05 -19.32 -4.33
C ARG A 100 -1.89 -18.46 -5.27
N LEU A 101 -2.38 -17.32 -4.81
CA LEU A 101 -3.15 -16.40 -5.67
C LEU A 101 -2.28 -15.79 -6.76
N ILE A 102 -1.04 -15.42 -6.39
CA ILE A 102 -0.06 -14.91 -7.34
C ILE A 102 0.32 -15.97 -8.37
N GLU A 103 0.61 -17.19 -7.93
CA GLU A 103 0.93 -18.33 -8.79
C GLU A 103 -0.19 -18.62 -9.81
N LEU A 104 -1.45 -18.59 -9.37
CA LEU A 104 -2.60 -18.79 -10.25
C LEU A 104 -2.68 -17.72 -11.33
N ALA A 105 -2.61 -16.44 -10.94
CA ALA A 105 -2.68 -15.31 -11.85
C ALA A 105 -1.54 -15.28 -12.86
N VAL A 106 -0.30 -15.56 -12.42
CA VAL A 106 0.87 -15.66 -13.29
C VAL A 106 0.71 -16.81 -14.30
N LYS A 107 0.28 -17.99 -13.84
CA LYS A 107 0.05 -19.16 -14.70
C LYS A 107 -1.02 -18.90 -15.76
N GLU A 108 -2.08 -18.19 -15.39
CA GLU A 108 -3.19 -17.84 -16.28
C GLU A 108 -2.90 -16.61 -17.15
N ARG A 109 -1.76 -15.92 -16.92
CA ARG A 109 -1.44 -14.62 -17.52
C ARG A 109 -2.58 -13.62 -17.35
N ASN A 110 -3.20 -13.62 -16.16
CA ASN A 110 -4.36 -12.82 -15.83
C ASN A 110 -4.07 -11.91 -14.63
N GLU A 111 -3.93 -10.61 -14.89
CA GLU A 111 -3.69 -9.59 -13.85
C GLU A 111 -4.98 -8.99 -13.25
N GLU A 112 -6.16 -9.38 -13.75
CA GLU A 112 -7.45 -8.86 -13.28
C GLU A 112 -7.63 -8.94 -11.75
N PRO A 113 -7.21 -10.03 -11.05
CA PRO A 113 -7.28 -10.11 -9.60
C PRO A 113 -6.45 -9.05 -8.85
N PHE A 114 -5.53 -8.36 -9.52
CA PHE A 114 -4.66 -7.34 -8.93
C PHE A 114 -4.95 -5.92 -9.41
N GLN A 115 -5.96 -5.70 -10.28
CA GLN A 115 -6.33 -4.37 -10.75
C GLN A 115 -6.76 -3.42 -9.62
N TRP A 116 -7.18 -3.95 -8.47
CA TRP A 116 -7.44 -3.16 -7.27
C TRP A 116 -6.20 -2.42 -6.76
N MET A 117 -4.98 -2.82 -7.13
CA MET A 117 -3.74 -2.14 -6.75
C MET A 117 -3.45 -0.91 -7.62
N SER A 118 -4.11 -0.76 -8.77
CA SER A 118 -3.83 0.32 -9.73
C SER A 118 -3.92 1.73 -9.14
N TRP A 119 -4.73 1.96 -8.10
CA TRP A 119 -4.81 3.28 -7.47
C TRP A 119 -3.52 3.66 -6.71
N LEU A 120 -2.67 2.69 -6.34
CA LEU A 120 -1.40 2.93 -5.65
C LEU A 120 -0.42 3.74 -6.52
N ARG A 121 -0.56 3.70 -7.84
CA ARG A 121 0.24 4.55 -8.77
C ARG A 121 0.05 6.06 -8.54
N HIS A 122 -1.01 6.45 -7.83
CA HIS A 122 -1.32 7.83 -7.52
C HIS A 122 -0.66 8.33 -6.24
N LEU A 123 -0.01 7.44 -5.48
CA LEU A 123 0.82 7.82 -4.35
C LEU A 123 2.14 8.41 -4.87
N PRO A 124 2.73 9.39 -4.15
CA PRO A 124 4.01 9.94 -4.56
C PRO A 124 5.07 8.85 -4.65
N GLN A 125 5.81 8.84 -5.76
CA GLN A 125 6.94 7.96 -5.99
C GLN A 125 8.15 8.86 -6.22
N GLN A 126 9.13 8.80 -5.33
CA GLN A 126 10.34 9.58 -5.47
C GLN A 126 11.15 9.02 -6.65
N GLN A 127 11.63 9.91 -7.53
CA GLN A 127 12.54 9.53 -8.61
C GLN A 127 13.94 9.37 -8.02
N HIS A 128 14.28 8.16 -7.61
CA HIS A 128 15.64 7.81 -7.23
C HIS A 128 16.31 7.02 -8.36
N ASP A 129 17.47 7.49 -8.81
CA ASP A 129 18.30 6.79 -9.78
C ASP A 129 18.66 5.39 -9.25
N GLY A 130 18.30 4.35 -10.00
CA GLY A 130 18.62 2.96 -9.69
C GLY A 130 17.59 2.22 -8.83
N CYS A 131 16.53 2.87 -8.34
CA CYS A 131 15.51 2.20 -7.55
C CYS A 131 14.46 1.52 -8.44
N ARG A 132 14.15 0.24 -8.14
CA ARG A 132 13.13 -0.51 -8.88
C ARG A 132 11.75 0.02 -8.53
N ARG A 133 11.11 0.68 -9.49
CA ARG A 133 9.72 1.12 -9.40
C ARG A 133 8.79 0.01 -9.89
N ILE A 134 7.80 -0.34 -9.07
CA ILE A 134 6.70 -1.21 -9.51
C ILE A 134 5.67 -0.35 -10.22
N ASP A 135 5.34 -0.72 -11.46
CA ASP A 135 4.17 -0.20 -12.14
C ASP A 135 2.93 -0.95 -11.62
N PHE A 136 2.10 -0.27 -10.84
CA PHE A 136 0.86 -0.86 -10.32
C PHE A 136 -0.23 -1.03 -11.39
N CYS A 137 -0.01 -0.57 -12.63
CA CYS A 137 -0.85 -0.89 -13.77
C CYS A 137 -0.43 -2.15 -14.52
N ASP A 138 0.80 -2.63 -14.33
CA ASP A 138 1.34 -3.85 -14.94
C ASP A 138 2.21 -4.56 -13.90
N VAL A 139 1.55 -5.38 -13.07
CA VAL A 139 2.20 -6.07 -11.96
C VAL A 139 2.64 -7.49 -12.33
N LEU A 140 2.28 -8.00 -13.50
CA LEU A 140 2.49 -9.40 -13.86
C LEU A 140 3.98 -9.78 -13.89
N GLY A 141 4.83 -8.93 -14.48
CA GLY A 141 6.29 -9.13 -14.50
C GLY A 141 6.90 -9.16 -13.09
N PRO A 142 6.65 -8.15 -12.22
CA PRO A 142 7.07 -8.19 -10.82
C PRO A 142 6.56 -9.42 -10.04
N LEU A 143 5.34 -9.88 -10.31
CA LEU A 143 4.78 -11.08 -9.68
C LEU A 143 5.49 -12.37 -10.14
N GLU A 144 5.86 -12.47 -11.42
CA GLU A 144 6.69 -13.57 -11.94
C GLU A 144 8.03 -13.63 -11.24
N GLU A 145 8.73 -12.51 -11.13
CA GLU A 145 10.03 -12.47 -10.45
C GLU A 145 9.93 -12.80 -8.96
N LEU A 146 8.85 -12.36 -8.30
CA LEU A 146 8.55 -12.75 -6.92
C LEU A 146 8.46 -14.28 -6.81
N LEU A 147 7.75 -14.95 -7.72
CA LEU A 147 7.63 -16.41 -7.70
C LEU A 147 8.97 -17.11 -7.98
N ASP A 148 9.77 -16.59 -8.92
CA ASP A 148 11.09 -17.13 -9.22
C ASP A 148 12.02 -17.05 -8.01
N MET A 149 11.97 -15.93 -7.26
CA MET A 149 12.71 -15.74 -6.01
C MET A 149 12.32 -16.79 -4.97
N PHE A 150 11.02 -17.00 -4.74
CA PHE A 150 10.54 -18.02 -3.79
C PHE A 150 10.78 -19.46 -4.26
N SER A 151 10.87 -19.69 -5.57
CA SER A 151 11.18 -21.00 -6.15
C SER A 151 12.66 -21.34 -6.04
N SER A 152 13.53 -20.33 -6.09
CA SER A 152 14.98 -20.48 -6.02
C SER A 152 15.48 -20.82 -4.60
N ASP A 153 14.98 -20.12 -3.57
CA ASP A 153 15.31 -20.40 -2.17
C ASP A 153 14.13 -20.02 -1.27
N ARG A 154 13.18 -20.96 -1.14
CA ARG A 154 11.92 -20.74 -0.41
C ARG A 154 12.14 -20.37 1.05
N GLU A 155 13.06 -21.05 1.73
CA GLU A 155 13.27 -20.86 3.16
C GLU A 155 13.83 -19.47 3.42
N ARG A 156 14.85 -19.06 2.66
CA ARG A 156 15.42 -17.72 2.79
C ARG A 156 14.42 -16.63 2.39
N ALA A 157 13.75 -16.76 1.25
CA ALA A 157 12.77 -15.77 0.80
C ALA A 157 11.61 -15.60 1.80
N SER A 158 11.19 -16.70 2.45
CA SER A 158 10.16 -16.65 3.49
C SER A 158 10.66 -15.96 4.76
N ALA A 159 11.92 -16.20 5.16
CA ALA A 159 12.54 -15.54 6.29
C ALA A 159 12.74 -14.03 6.04
N ASP A 160 13.24 -13.67 4.86
CA ASP A 160 13.45 -12.29 4.42
C ASP A 160 12.12 -11.53 4.34
N PHE A 161 11.07 -12.15 3.79
CA PHE A 161 9.72 -11.59 3.81
C PHE A 161 9.18 -11.40 5.23
N ALA A 162 9.42 -12.35 6.13
CA ALA A 162 9.00 -12.24 7.53
C ALA A 162 9.71 -11.08 8.25
N ASP A 163 11.02 -10.89 8.00
CA ASP A 163 11.78 -9.75 8.51
C ASP A 163 11.25 -8.43 7.95
N PHE A 164 11.06 -8.34 6.63
CA PHE A 164 10.48 -7.18 5.96
C PHE A 164 9.11 -6.80 6.56
N LYS A 165 8.21 -7.78 6.71
CA LYS A 165 6.88 -7.58 7.31
C LYS A 165 6.99 -7.10 8.76
N SER A 166 7.90 -7.68 9.55
CA SER A 166 8.14 -7.30 10.94
C SER A 166 8.65 -5.85 11.06
N ARG A 167 9.58 -5.46 10.18
CA ARG A 167 10.10 -4.08 10.11
C ARG A 167 8.99 -3.09 9.74
N PHE A 168 8.15 -3.41 8.76
CA PHE A 168 6.98 -2.59 8.43
C PHE A 168 6.06 -2.43 9.65
N CYS A 169 5.65 -3.53 10.28
CA CYS A 169 4.69 -3.50 11.38
C CYS A 169 5.23 -2.78 12.64
N SER A 170 6.55 -2.71 12.81
CA SER A 170 7.19 -2.04 13.96
C SER A 170 7.59 -0.59 13.69
N ARG A 171 7.77 -0.20 12.43
CA ARG A 171 8.34 1.11 12.06
C ARG A 171 7.39 1.99 11.25
N ALA A 172 6.30 1.47 10.70
CA ALA A 172 5.36 2.29 9.95
C ALA A 172 4.74 3.40 10.83
N VAL A 173 4.82 4.63 10.34
CA VAL A 173 4.40 5.82 11.07
C VAL A 173 3.00 6.25 10.65
N TYR A 174 2.12 6.44 11.62
CA TYR A 174 0.73 6.86 11.38
C TYR A 174 0.62 8.21 10.66
N ASP A 175 1.47 9.18 11.04
CA ASP A 175 1.39 10.55 10.53
C ASP A 175 1.80 10.65 9.06
N ASP A 176 2.76 9.83 8.62
CA ASP A 176 3.15 9.78 7.21
C ASP A 176 2.00 9.24 6.36
N ALA A 177 1.33 8.18 6.82
CA ALA A 177 0.13 7.68 6.15
C ALA A 177 -1.00 8.72 6.13
N CYS A 178 -1.17 9.52 7.18
CA CYS A 178 -2.17 10.61 7.21
C CYS A 178 -1.87 11.69 6.17
N ARG A 179 -0.61 12.15 6.11
CA ARG A 179 -0.18 13.18 5.15
C ARG A 179 -0.46 12.75 3.72
N GLU A 180 -0.07 11.53 3.37
CA GLU A 180 -0.28 11.04 2.00
C GLU A 180 -1.74 10.74 1.70
N PHE A 181 -2.51 10.27 2.69
CA PHE A 181 -3.96 10.09 2.55
C PHE A 181 -4.67 11.44 2.33
N GLU A 182 -4.28 12.49 3.04
CA GLU A 182 -4.77 13.86 2.85
C GLU A 182 -4.47 14.38 1.44
N ALA A 183 -3.23 14.22 0.99
CA ALA A 183 -2.83 14.63 -0.36
C ALA A 183 -3.66 13.90 -1.44
N LEU A 184 -3.83 12.59 -1.31
CA LEU A 184 -4.63 11.78 -2.23
C LEU A 184 -6.11 12.21 -2.23
N LEU A 185 -6.66 12.54 -1.06
CA LEU A 185 -8.03 13.00 -0.92
C LEU A 185 -8.25 14.36 -1.60
N VAL A 186 -7.28 15.27 -1.50
CA VAL A 186 -7.30 16.57 -2.21
C VAL A 186 -7.25 16.37 -3.73
N LEU A 187 -6.38 15.48 -4.21
CA LEU A 187 -6.29 15.13 -5.63
C LEU A 187 -7.63 14.58 -6.15
N TYR A 188 -8.21 13.62 -5.44
CA TYR A 188 -9.49 13.02 -5.81
C TYR A 188 -10.63 14.06 -5.84
N ARG A 189 -10.75 14.90 -4.81
CA ARG A 189 -11.76 15.98 -4.75
C ARG A 189 -11.61 16.97 -5.90
N THR A 190 -10.38 17.31 -6.24
CA THR A 190 -10.06 18.22 -7.36
C THR A 190 -10.44 17.60 -8.70
N ALA A 191 -10.04 16.35 -8.95
CA ALA A 191 -10.37 15.62 -10.17
C ALA A 191 -11.90 15.48 -10.35
N ARG A 192 -12.61 15.09 -9.27
CA ARG A 192 -14.07 14.99 -9.27
C ARG A 192 -14.75 16.33 -9.58
N THR A 193 -14.25 17.42 -9.00
CA THR A 193 -14.78 18.77 -9.27
C THR A 193 -14.58 19.17 -10.72
N ARG A 194 -13.41 18.91 -11.29
CA ARG A 194 -13.11 19.18 -12.72
C ARG A 194 -14.00 18.35 -13.64
N TYR A 195 -14.15 17.05 -13.36
CA TYR A 195 -15.04 16.18 -14.11
C TYR A 195 -16.48 16.67 -14.09
N ALA A 196 -17.02 16.99 -12.90
CA ALA A 196 -18.38 17.51 -12.76
C ALA A 196 -18.59 18.81 -13.55
N LYS A 197 -17.65 19.76 -13.46
CA LYS A 197 -17.70 21.00 -14.25
C LYS A 197 -17.65 20.73 -15.76
N GLY A 198 -16.79 19.80 -16.19
CA GLY A 198 -16.71 19.38 -17.60
C GLY A 198 -18.01 18.77 -18.11
N MET A 199 -18.60 17.85 -17.35
CA MET A 199 -19.88 17.22 -17.70
C MET A 199 -21.04 18.22 -17.77
N LEU A 200 -21.07 19.21 -16.87
CA LEU A 200 -22.07 20.28 -16.92
C LEU A 200 -21.89 21.17 -18.16
N ALA A 201 -20.64 21.51 -18.51
CA ALA A 201 -20.35 22.33 -19.69
C ALA A 201 -20.73 21.65 -21.02
N LEU A 202 -20.64 20.31 -21.09
CA LEU A 202 -21.03 19.54 -22.27
C LEU A 202 -22.55 19.51 -22.47
N HIS A 203 -23.32 19.35 -21.39
CA HIS A 203 -24.78 19.35 -21.46
C HIS A 203 -25.37 20.75 -21.67
N GLY A 204 -24.71 21.81 -21.20
CA GLY A 204 -25.16 23.19 -21.42
C GLY A 204 -25.01 23.70 -22.86
N LYS A 205 -24.25 23.02 -23.73
CA LYS A 205 -24.04 23.42 -25.13
C LYS A 205 -25.06 22.86 -26.13
N HIS A 206 -25.94 21.94 -25.70
CA HIS A 206 -26.94 21.30 -26.57
C HIS A 206 -28.37 21.81 -26.36
N GLY A 207 -28.55 22.95 -25.68
CA GLY A 207 -29.86 23.53 -25.35
C GLY A 207 -30.04 24.98 -25.78
N GLY A 208 -29.54 25.34 -26.98
CA GLY A 208 -29.74 26.66 -27.61
C GLY A 208 -30.48 26.54 -28.92
#